data_AF-A0AAU0YFI5-F1
#
_entry.id   AF-A0AAU0YFI5-F1
#
_cell.length_a   1.000
_cell.length_b   1.000
_cell.length_c   1.000
_cell.angle_alpha   90.00
_cell.angle_beta   90.00
_cell.angle_gamma   90.00
#
_symmetry.space_group_name_H-M   'P 1'
#
loop_
_entity.id
_entity.type
_entity.pdbx_description
1 polymer ?
#
loop_
_entity_poly.entity_id
_entity_poly.type
_entity_poly.pdbx_seq_one_letter_code
_entity_poly.pdbx_strand_id
1 'polypeptide(L)'
;MSGAGGTTTARLLIHASNDVPVDTPRVPAREAAKHELSHPMYHENDPNLLQRGLDRLWGWLGDLFATASNAAPGGPLGLIVLVLVVIGLAVALWWRLGTPQRTPRTTDALFDDSPRSAAEHRTAAEAHAAAQRWNEAVQERMRAIVRCLEERALLDPRPGRTADEAAAEAGRSLPGHEIPLRAAARNFDDVTYGGRTADQQTYLTVQALDRDLENAKPLLTTAVRGAAE
;
A
#
# COMPACT_ATOMS: atom_id res chain seq x y z
N MET A 1 41.13 95.92 19.23
CA MET A 1 39.69 95.62 19.07
C MET A 1 39.58 94.67 17.89
N SER A 2 39.90 93.38 18.03
CA SER A 2 39.04 92.22 18.37
C SER A 2 37.61 92.27 17.79
N GLY A 3 37.30 91.25 16.98
CA GLY A 3 36.01 90.93 16.36
C GLY A 3 36.24 90.01 15.15
N ALA A 4 36.49 88.71 15.36
CA ALA A 4 35.50 87.62 15.28
C ALA A 4 34.79 87.61 13.90
N GLY A 5 35.05 86.68 12.98
CA GLY A 5 35.04 85.23 13.14
C GLY A 5 33.61 84.72 12.90
N GLY A 6 33.33 84.14 11.73
CA GLY A 6 31.98 83.64 11.43
C GLY A 6 31.78 83.21 9.99
N THR A 7 32.36 82.07 9.61
CA THR A 7 31.98 81.27 8.44
C THR A 7 30.57 80.73 8.62
N THR A 8 29.62 81.15 7.80
CA THR A 8 28.30 80.51 7.71
C THR A 8 28.10 79.96 6.30
N THR A 9 28.43 78.67 6.21
CA THR A 9 27.93 77.65 5.29
C THR A 9 26.68 78.03 4.50
N ALA A 10 26.84 78.12 3.18
CA ALA A 10 25.73 78.04 2.23
C ALA A 10 25.02 76.70 2.45
N ARG A 11 23.75 76.77 2.86
CA ARG A 11 22.87 75.62 3.01
C ARG A 11 22.58 75.08 1.62
N LEU A 12 23.38 74.11 1.18
CA LEU A 12 23.09 73.32 -0.02
C LEU A 12 21.77 72.61 0.24
N LEU A 13 20.70 73.11 -0.34
CA LEU A 13 19.48 72.34 -0.53
C LEU A 13 19.86 71.21 -1.48
N ILE A 14 20.15 70.04 -0.91
CA ILE A 14 20.20 68.79 -1.66
C ILE A 14 18.77 68.55 -2.13
N HIS A 15 18.44 69.16 -3.26
CA HIS A 15 17.41 68.65 -4.14
C HIS A 15 17.98 67.31 -4.61
N ALA A 16 17.53 66.23 -3.98
CA ALA A 16 17.84 64.88 -4.44
C ALA A 16 17.13 64.72 -5.79
N SER A 17 17.80 65.21 -6.84
CA SER A 17 17.49 64.92 -8.21
C SER A 17 17.44 63.39 -8.32
N ASN A 18 16.28 62.87 -8.73
CA ASN A 18 16.04 61.46 -9.05
C ASN A 18 16.81 61.05 -10.32
N ASP A 19 18.05 61.51 -10.48
CA ASP A 19 18.82 61.38 -11.71
C ASP A 19 19.65 60.09 -11.66
N VAL A 20 18.92 58.98 -11.64
CA VAL A 20 19.36 57.80 -12.36
C VAL A 20 18.98 58.08 -13.81
N PRO A 21 19.89 57.96 -14.80
CA PRO A 21 19.54 58.19 -16.20
C PRO A 21 18.68 57.01 -16.67
N VAL A 22 17.38 57.09 -16.38
CA VAL A 22 16.36 56.16 -16.85
C VAL A 22 15.42 56.94 -17.75
N ASP A 23 15.64 56.78 -19.05
CA ASP A 23 14.89 57.43 -20.12
C ASP A 23 13.43 56.92 -20.22
N THR A 24 13.06 55.96 -19.37
CA THR A 24 11.76 55.29 -19.37
C THR A 24 11.00 55.58 -18.07
N PRO A 25 9.83 56.25 -18.11
CA PRO A 25 9.02 56.48 -16.93
C PRO A 25 8.61 55.17 -16.23
N ARG A 26 8.47 55.20 -14.89
CA ARG A 26 8.24 54.02 -14.02
C ARG A 26 7.12 53.10 -14.50
N VAL A 27 6.00 53.66 -14.94
CA VAL A 27 4.81 52.89 -15.36
C VAL A 27 5.05 52.14 -16.68
N PRO A 28 5.47 52.81 -17.77
CA PRO A 28 5.84 52.13 -19.01
C PRO A 28 6.97 51.10 -18.83
N ALA A 29 7.98 51.39 -18.01
CA ALA A 29 9.05 50.44 -17.72
C ALA A 29 8.51 49.16 -17.04
N ARG A 30 7.54 49.30 -16.13
CA ARG A 30 6.88 48.16 -15.47
C ARG A 30 6.04 47.33 -16.43
N GLU A 31 5.34 47.96 -17.36
CA GLU A 31 4.54 47.23 -18.35
C GLU A 31 5.41 46.51 -19.37
N ALA A 32 6.47 47.16 -19.85
CA ALA A 32 7.47 46.54 -20.72
C ALA A 32 8.16 45.34 -20.03
N ALA A 33 8.53 45.49 -18.75
CA ALA A 33 9.12 44.40 -17.97
C ALA A 33 8.14 43.22 -17.79
N LYS A 34 6.85 43.47 -17.56
CA LYS A 34 5.85 42.40 -17.48
C LYS A 34 5.68 41.66 -18.81
N HIS A 35 5.71 42.38 -19.92
CA HIS A 35 5.62 41.79 -21.24
C HIS A 35 6.85 40.92 -21.53
N GLU A 36 8.05 41.42 -21.24
CA GLU A 36 9.29 40.68 -21.42
C GLU A 36 9.36 39.41 -20.54
N LEU A 37 9.01 39.55 -19.25
CA LEU A 37 9.00 38.44 -18.30
C LEU A 37 7.90 37.40 -18.56
N SER A 38 6.91 37.71 -19.40
CA SER A 38 5.89 36.75 -19.81
C SER A 38 6.35 35.81 -20.93
N HIS A 39 7.55 36.03 -21.50
CA HIS A 39 8.07 35.17 -22.54
C HIS A 39 8.36 33.75 -22.01
N PRO A 40 7.97 32.70 -22.76
CA PRO A 40 8.16 31.30 -22.35
C PRO A 40 9.63 30.91 -22.17
N MET A 41 10.57 31.61 -22.81
CA MET A 41 12.03 31.44 -22.61
C MET A 41 12.44 31.63 -21.13
N TYR A 42 11.73 32.47 -20.37
CA TYR A 42 12.00 32.69 -18.94
C TYR A 42 11.33 31.66 -18.01
N HIS A 43 10.46 30.80 -18.54
CA HIS A 43 9.71 29.79 -17.78
C HIS A 43 10.30 28.37 -17.90
N GLU A 44 11.47 28.23 -18.52
CA GLU A 44 12.14 26.93 -18.74
C GLU A 44 12.63 26.25 -17.44
N ASN A 45 12.75 27.02 -16.34
CA ASN A 45 13.12 26.54 -15.01
C ASN A 45 11.97 26.62 -13.99
N ASP A 46 10.72 26.77 -14.43
CA ASP A 46 9.62 26.69 -13.49
C ASP A 46 9.49 25.24 -13.00
N PRO A 47 9.63 25.01 -11.68
CA PRO A 47 9.59 23.66 -11.15
C PRO A 47 8.24 23.05 -11.49
N ASN A 48 8.28 21.93 -12.21
CA ASN A 48 7.12 21.17 -12.63
C ASN A 48 6.21 20.93 -11.42
N LEU A 49 4.88 20.90 -11.58
CA LEU A 49 3.95 20.68 -10.46
C LEU A 49 4.28 19.41 -9.67
N LEU A 50 4.80 18.40 -10.38
CA LEU A 50 5.37 17.19 -9.79
C LEU A 50 6.64 17.45 -8.97
N GLN A 51 7.57 18.26 -9.47
CA GLN A 51 8.81 18.61 -8.77
C GLN A 51 8.51 19.43 -7.52
N ARG A 52 7.59 20.40 -7.56
CA ARG A 52 7.10 21.10 -6.36
C ARG A 52 6.47 20.15 -5.34
N GLY A 53 5.72 19.14 -5.80
CA GLY A 53 5.15 18.11 -4.95
C GLY A 53 6.22 17.23 -4.28
N LEU A 54 7.20 16.81 -5.07
CA LEU A 54 8.35 16.00 -4.61
C LEU A 54 9.23 16.76 -3.62
N ASP A 55 9.55 18.03 -3.89
CA ASP A 55 10.34 18.87 -2.98
C ASP A 55 9.60 19.08 -1.66
N ARG A 56 8.28 19.25 -1.70
CA ARG A 56 7.46 19.38 -0.49
C ARG A 56 7.38 18.08 0.31
N LEU A 57 7.33 16.93 -0.36
CA LEU A 57 7.40 15.61 0.26
C LEU A 57 8.76 15.40 0.94
N TRP A 58 9.86 15.66 0.23
CA TRP A 58 11.21 15.49 0.77
C TRP A 58 11.50 16.43 1.94
N GLY A 59 11.02 17.68 1.87
CA GLY A 59 11.09 18.62 3.00
C GLY A 59 10.36 18.10 4.24
N TRP A 60 9.14 17.58 4.07
CA TRP A 60 8.38 17.00 5.18
C TRP A 60 9.07 15.76 5.79
N LEU A 61 9.67 14.89 4.98
CA LEU A 61 10.45 13.74 5.48
C LEU A 61 11.71 14.19 6.22
N GLY A 62 12.41 15.20 5.69
CA GLY A 62 13.62 15.75 6.29
C GLY A 62 13.34 16.38 7.66
N ASP A 63 12.26 17.16 7.77
CA ASP A 63 11.84 17.77 9.03
C ASP A 63 11.45 16.71 10.07
N LEU A 64 10.76 15.64 9.65
CA LEU A 64 10.43 14.50 10.50
C LEU A 64 11.68 13.80 11.04
N PHE A 65 12.68 13.57 10.18
CA PHE A 65 13.94 12.93 10.54
C PHE A 65 14.79 13.83 11.44
N ALA A 66 14.84 15.14 11.17
CA ALA A 66 15.54 16.13 11.99
C ALA A 66 14.89 16.29 13.38
N THR A 67 13.55 16.23 13.44
CA THR A 67 12.81 16.21 14.71
C THR A 67 13.09 14.93 15.49
N ALA A 68 13.22 13.80 14.81
CA ALA A 68 13.56 12.51 15.41
C ALA A 68 15.04 12.44 15.87
N SER A 69 15.97 13.06 15.14
CA SER A 69 17.41 13.03 15.48
C SER A 69 17.80 14.03 16.56
N ASN A 70 17.09 15.15 16.68
CA ASN A 70 17.34 16.18 17.70
C ASN A 70 16.73 15.83 19.07
N ALA A 71 15.83 14.83 19.13
CA ALA A 71 15.38 14.25 20.38
C ALA A 71 16.29 13.05 20.70
N ALA A 72 17.20 13.24 21.66
CA ALA A 72 18.11 12.20 22.16
C ALA A 72 17.41 10.82 22.32
N PRO A 73 18.13 9.70 22.09
CA PRO A 73 17.55 8.36 22.18
C PRO A 73 17.06 8.11 23.61
N GLY A 74 15.75 8.25 23.83
CA GLY A 74 15.10 8.02 25.13
C GLY A 74 14.07 9.06 25.60
N GLY A 75 13.86 10.17 24.88
CA GLY A 75 12.82 11.15 25.24
C GLY A 75 11.38 10.69 24.91
N PRO A 76 10.34 11.26 25.56
CA PRO A 76 8.93 10.91 25.31
C PRO A 76 8.50 11.13 23.85
N LEU A 77 9.16 12.05 23.12
CA LEU A 77 8.96 12.25 21.68
C LEU A 77 9.46 11.06 20.84
N GLY A 78 10.59 10.46 21.19
CA GLY A 78 11.08 9.24 20.52
C GLY A 78 10.15 8.05 20.76
N LEU A 79 9.56 7.96 21.96
CA LEU A 79 8.51 6.98 22.26
C LEU A 79 7.26 7.22 21.39
N ILE A 80 6.82 8.48 21.21
CA ILE A 80 5.68 8.81 20.34
C ILE A 80 5.96 8.41 18.89
N VAL A 81 7.16 8.70 18.36
CA VAL A 81 7.55 8.31 17.00
C VAL A 81 7.60 6.79 16.86
N LEU A 82 8.20 6.08 17.82
CA LEU A 82 8.23 4.61 17.84
C LEU A 82 6.81 4.03 17.87
N VAL A 83 5.93 4.57 18.71
CA VAL A 83 4.52 4.16 18.80
C VAL A 83 3.81 4.41 17.46
N LEU A 84 4.03 5.56 16.82
CA LEU A 84 3.45 5.84 15.49
C LEU A 84 3.98 4.88 14.42
N VAL A 85 5.27 4.52 14.45
CA VAL A 85 5.87 3.52 13.56
C VAL A 85 5.25 2.14 13.81
N VAL A 86 5.09 1.74 15.08
CA VAL A 86 4.46 0.47 15.46
C VAL A 86 2.99 0.45 15.03
N ILE A 87 2.25 1.54 15.22
CA ILE A 87 0.86 1.67 14.74
C ILE A 87 0.83 1.60 13.21
N GLY A 88 1.74 2.28 12.52
CA GLY A 88 1.86 2.21 11.06
C GLY A 88 2.17 0.81 10.56
N LEU A 89 3.09 0.10 11.22
CA LEU A 89 3.38 -1.31 10.94
C LEU A 89 2.17 -2.19 11.24
N ALA A 90 1.49 -1.96 12.35
CA ALA A 90 0.30 -2.72 12.73
C ALA A 90 -0.81 -2.52 11.70
N VAL A 91 -1.09 -1.29 11.27
CA VAL A 91 -2.06 -0.95 10.22
C VAL A 91 -1.64 -1.56 8.87
N ALA A 92 -0.37 -1.48 8.50
CA ALA A 92 0.14 -2.12 7.29
C ALA A 92 0.00 -3.64 7.34
N LEU A 93 0.28 -4.25 8.49
CA LEU A 93 0.07 -5.67 8.74
C LEU A 93 -1.42 -6.02 8.73
N TRP A 94 -2.27 -5.14 9.25
CA TRP A 94 -3.73 -5.26 9.26
C TRP A 94 -4.34 -5.18 7.87
N TRP A 95 -3.80 -4.30 7.02
CA TRP A 95 -4.13 -4.23 5.60
C TRP A 95 -3.59 -5.44 4.82
N ARG A 96 -2.43 -5.96 5.20
CA ARG A 96 -1.82 -7.14 4.58
C ARG A 96 -2.47 -8.47 4.99
N LEU A 97 -2.97 -8.60 6.23
CA LEU A 97 -3.58 -9.83 6.76
C LEU A 97 -5.10 -9.84 6.67
N GLY A 98 -5.72 -8.77 6.17
CA GLY A 98 -7.17 -8.62 6.17
C GLY A 98 -7.71 -8.34 7.57
N THR A 99 -8.63 -7.38 7.66
CA THR A 99 -9.26 -6.97 8.91
C THR A 99 -9.98 -8.13 9.58
N PRO A 100 -9.65 -8.53 10.82
CA PRO A 100 -10.50 -9.37 11.64
C PRO A 100 -11.70 -8.52 12.05
N GLN A 101 -12.80 -8.66 11.32
CA GLN A 101 -14.09 -8.20 11.82
C GLN A 101 -14.47 -9.18 12.93
N ARG A 102 -14.38 -8.71 14.18
CA ARG A 102 -14.92 -9.42 15.33
C ARG A 102 -16.44 -9.37 15.24
N THR A 103 -17.02 -10.36 14.58
CA THR A 103 -18.42 -10.71 14.79
C THR A 103 -18.52 -11.33 16.19
N PRO A 104 -19.41 -10.85 17.07
CA PRO A 104 -19.56 -11.45 18.39
C PRO A 104 -20.16 -12.84 18.20
N ARG A 105 -19.35 -13.88 18.38
CA ARG A 105 -19.83 -15.26 18.39
C ARG A 105 -20.42 -15.54 19.76
N THR A 106 -21.71 -15.84 19.76
CA THR A 106 -22.46 -16.37 20.90
C THR A 106 -21.79 -17.65 21.41
N THR A 107 -21.25 -17.55 22.63
CA THR A 107 -21.13 -18.59 23.67
C THR A 107 -21.09 -20.04 23.20
N ASP A 108 -19.87 -20.60 23.15
CA ASP A 108 -19.47 -21.83 23.87
C ASP A 108 -18.33 -22.53 23.13
N ALA A 109 -17.08 -22.14 23.40
CA ALA A 109 -15.88 -22.97 23.23
C ALA A 109 -14.67 -22.20 23.76
N LEU A 110 -14.42 -22.32 25.06
CA LEU A 110 -13.25 -21.74 25.74
C LEU A 110 -11.91 -22.39 25.35
N PHE A 111 -11.88 -23.18 24.26
CA PHE A 111 -10.69 -23.85 23.72
C PHE A 111 -10.68 -23.98 22.18
N ASP A 112 -11.37 -23.10 21.45
CA ASP A 112 -11.33 -23.17 19.99
C ASP A 112 -10.16 -22.34 19.42
N ASP A 113 -8.96 -22.90 19.52
CA ASP A 113 -7.81 -22.50 18.69
C ASP A 113 -7.91 -23.19 17.30
N SER A 114 -9.11 -23.61 16.90
CA SER A 114 -9.34 -24.29 15.64
C SER A 114 -9.18 -23.31 14.49
N PRO A 115 -8.43 -23.67 13.43
CA PRO A 115 -8.31 -22.86 12.23
C PRO A 115 -9.70 -22.58 11.65
N ARG A 116 -9.86 -21.40 11.05
CA ARG A 116 -11.09 -21.01 10.32
C ARG A 116 -11.53 -22.13 9.37
N SER A 117 -12.82 -22.38 9.36
CA SER A 117 -13.45 -23.35 8.45
C SER A 117 -13.41 -22.88 7.00
N ALA A 118 -13.61 -23.80 6.06
CA ALA A 118 -13.70 -23.45 4.64
C ALA A 118 -14.82 -22.41 4.39
N ALA A 119 -15.98 -22.57 5.03
CA ALA A 119 -17.12 -21.66 4.90
C ALA A 119 -16.82 -20.23 5.40
N GLU A 120 -16.04 -20.09 6.47
CA GLU A 120 -15.60 -18.79 6.98
C GLU A 120 -14.64 -18.09 6.00
N HIS A 121 -13.71 -18.85 5.41
CA HIS A 121 -12.84 -18.33 4.35
C HIS A 121 -13.63 -17.91 3.10
N ARG A 122 -14.68 -18.65 2.70
CA ARG A 122 -15.58 -18.26 1.59
C ARG A 122 -16.29 -16.94 1.88
N THR A 123 -16.84 -16.81 3.09
CA THR A 123 -17.52 -15.60 3.54
C THR A 123 -16.56 -14.39 3.50
N ALA A 124 -15.32 -14.58 3.97
CA ALA A 124 -14.30 -13.54 3.92
C ALA A 124 -13.94 -13.17 2.48
N ALA A 125 -13.75 -14.17 1.60
CA ALA A 125 -13.46 -13.95 0.19
C ALA A 125 -14.58 -13.15 -0.52
N GLU A 126 -15.85 -13.44 -0.20
CA GLU A 126 -17.01 -12.71 -0.72
C GLU A 126 -17.07 -11.26 -0.24
N ALA A 127 -16.74 -11.01 1.02
CA ALA A 127 -16.63 -9.65 1.55
C ALA A 127 -15.52 -8.85 0.82
N HIS A 128 -14.37 -9.47 0.55
CA HIS A 128 -13.31 -8.84 -0.23
C HIS A 128 -13.74 -8.57 -1.68
N ALA A 129 -14.41 -9.52 -2.33
CA ALA A 129 -14.94 -9.36 -3.68
C ALA A 129 -16.00 -8.24 -3.76
N ALA A 130 -16.89 -8.13 -2.77
CA ALA A 130 -17.88 -7.06 -2.67
C ALA A 130 -17.22 -5.67 -2.52
N ALA A 131 -16.07 -5.60 -1.86
CA ALA A 131 -15.25 -4.41 -1.74
C ALA A 131 -14.31 -4.17 -2.94
N GLN A 132 -14.42 -4.96 -4.02
CA GLN A 132 -13.53 -4.93 -5.20
C GLN A 132 -12.04 -5.14 -4.87
N ARG A 133 -11.76 -5.82 -3.75
CA ARG A 133 -10.42 -6.20 -3.29
C ARG A 133 -10.08 -7.58 -3.81
N TRP A 134 -9.80 -7.67 -5.11
CA TRP A 134 -9.69 -8.94 -5.84
C TRP A 134 -8.50 -9.79 -5.40
N ASN A 135 -7.38 -9.18 -5.03
CA ASN A 135 -6.20 -9.89 -4.55
C ASN A 135 -6.52 -10.67 -3.27
N GLU A 136 -7.11 -9.98 -2.29
CA GLU A 136 -7.51 -10.55 -1.02
C GLU A 136 -8.63 -11.58 -1.19
N ALA A 137 -9.57 -11.33 -2.12
CA ALA A 137 -10.63 -12.28 -2.45
C ALA A 137 -10.08 -13.59 -3.02
N VAL A 138 -9.10 -13.54 -3.92
CA VAL A 138 -8.42 -14.73 -4.47
C VAL A 138 -7.63 -15.45 -3.38
N GLN A 139 -6.90 -14.72 -2.52
CA GLN A 139 -6.15 -15.30 -1.42
C GLN A 139 -7.06 -16.05 -0.44
N GLU A 140 -8.14 -15.43 0.03
CA GLU A 140 -9.09 -16.08 0.94
C GLU A 140 -9.84 -17.23 0.28
N ARG A 141 -10.17 -17.13 -1.02
CA ARG A 141 -10.80 -18.25 -1.75
C ARG A 141 -9.84 -19.43 -1.90
N MET A 142 -8.54 -19.20 -2.10
CA MET A 142 -7.55 -20.29 -2.11
C MET A 142 -7.41 -20.95 -0.73
N ARG A 143 -7.44 -20.16 0.36
CA ARG A 143 -7.50 -20.72 1.73
C ARG A 143 -8.74 -21.58 1.93
N ALA A 144 -9.90 -21.16 1.42
CA ALA A 144 -11.13 -21.94 1.45
C ALA A 144 -11.00 -23.27 0.70
N ILE A 145 -10.38 -23.28 -0.49
CA ILE A 145 -10.15 -24.49 -1.29
C ILE A 145 -9.28 -25.49 -0.51
N VAL A 146 -8.12 -25.04 -0.01
CA VAL A 146 -7.21 -25.92 0.75
C VAL A 146 -7.91 -26.47 1.98
N ARG A 147 -8.61 -25.61 2.73
CA ARG A 147 -9.34 -26.03 3.92
C ARG A 147 -10.48 -27.00 3.60
N CYS A 148 -11.20 -26.80 2.50
CA CYS A 148 -12.26 -27.72 2.06
C CYS A 148 -11.69 -29.10 1.70
N LEU A 149 -10.52 -29.14 1.05
CA LEU A 149 -9.84 -30.38 0.72
C LEU A 149 -9.35 -31.11 1.98
N GLU A 150 -8.86 -30.39 3.00
CA GLU A 150 -8.50 -30.94 4.30
C GLU A 150 -9.71 -31.46 5.09
N GLU A 151 -10.78 -30.67 5.19
CA GLU A 151 -12.02 -31.03 5.88
C GLU A 151 -12.67 -32.29 5.27
N ARG A 152 -12.43 -32.54 3.99
CA ARG A 152 -12.91 -33.72 3.25
C ARG A 152 -11.92 -34.88 3.22
N ALA A 153 -10.83 -34.79 3.98
CA ALA A 153 -9.76 -35.78 4.06
C ALA A 153 -9.13 -36.12 2.68
N LEU A 154 -9.14 -35.16 1.75
CA LEU A 154 -8.44 -35.26 0.47
C LEU A 154 -7.00 -34.75 0.54
N LEU A 155 -6.68 -34.01 1.60
CA LEU A 155 -5.37 -33.49 1.95
C LEU A 155 -5.10 -33.72 3.44
N ASP A 156 -3.89 -34.17 3.78
CA ASP A 156 -3.45 -34.23 5.18
C ASP A 156 -3.13 -32.82 5.70
N PRO A 157 -3.65 -32.37 6.85
CA PRO A 157 -3.31 -31.07 7.42
C PRO A 157 -1.82 -31.04 7.84
N ARG A 158 -1.03 -30.14 7.25
CA ARG A 158 0.40 -29.99 7.58
C ARG A 158 0.80 -28.51 7.60
N PRO A 159 1.40 -28.02 8.69
CA PRO A 159 1.90 -26.66 8.74
C PRO A 159 3.00 -26.44 7.70
N GLY A 160 2.96 -25.31 6.99
CA GLY A 160 3.98 -24.94 6.00
C GLY A 160 3.77 -25.49 4.60
N ARG A 161 2.68 -26.21 4.31
CA ARG A 161 2.34 -26.66 2.95
C ARG A 161 2.09 -25.46 2.03
N THR A 162 2.66 -25.50 0.83
CA THR A 162 2.45 -24.48 -0.21
C THR A 162 1.18 -24.73 -1.02
N ALA A 163 0.68 -23.71 -1.71
CA ALA A 163 -0.49 -23.80 -2.59
C ALA A 163 -0.28 -24.81 -3.74
N ASP A 164 0.92 -24.82 -4.33
CA ASP A 164 1.30 -25.76 -5.39
C ASP A 164 1.35 -27.21 -4.90
N GLU A 165 1.88 -27.45 -3.70
CA GLU A 165 1.90 -28.79 -3.10
C GLU A 165 0.48 -29.28 -2.80
N ALA A 166 -0.39 -28.41 -2.29
CA ALA A 166 -1.80 -28.71 -2.07
C ALA A 166 -2.51 -29.06 -3.38
N ALA A 167 -2.29 -28.27 -4.45
CA ALA A 167 -2.87 -28.51 -5.76
C ALA A 167 -2.36 -29.82 -6.39
N ALA A 168 -1.06 -30.12 -6.27
CA ALA A 168 -0.46 -31.34 -6.81
C ALA A 168 -0.95 -32.60 -6.08
N GLU A 169 -1.10 -32.55 -4.76
CA GLU A 169 -1.63 -33.67 -3.97
C GLU A 169 -3.12 -33.88 -4.20
N ALA A 170 -3.92 -32.82 -4.16
CA ALA A 170 -5.35 -32.89 -4.43
C ALA A 170 -5.64 -33.35 -5.88
N GLY A 171 -4.80 -32.94 -6.84
CA GLY A 171 -4.89 -33.40 -8.23
C GLY A 171 -4.72 -34.91 -8.40
N ARG A 172 -3.97 -35.58 -7.52
CA ARG A 172 -3.86 -37.05 -7.51
C ARG A 172 -5.18 -37.72 -7.09
N SER A 173 -5.87 -37.14 -6.12
CA SER A 173 -7.18 -37.62 -5.62
C SER A 173 -8.35 -37.21 -6.51
N LEU A 174 -8.19 -36.12 -7.26
CA LEU A 174 -9.17 -35.52 -8.15
C LEU A 174 -8.57 -35.22 -9.55
N PRO A 175 -8.26 -36.24 -10.38
CA PRO A 175 -7.57 -36.02 -11.65
C PRO A 175 -8.29 -35.09 -12.62
N GLY A 176 -9.63 -35.08 -12.60
CA GLY A 176 -10.45 -34.16 -13.40
C GLY A 176 -10.27 -32.68 -13.05
N HIS A 177 -9.68 -32.37 -11.89
CA HIS A 177 -9.48 -31.01 -11.38
C HIS A 177 -8.00 -30.63 -11.26
N GLU A 178 -7.06 -31.47 -11.73
CA GLU A 178 -5.62 -31.20 -11.65
C GLU A 178 -5.23 -29.87 -12.32
N ILE A 179 -5.68 -29.67 -13.57
CA ILE A 179 -5.36 -28.47 -14.35
C ILE A 179 -5.96 -27.21 -13.69
N PRO A 180 -7.26 -27.18 -13.33
CA PRO A 180 -7.85 -26.08 -12.58
C PRO A 180 -7.15 -25.78 -11.25
N LEU A 181 -6.84 -26.81 -10.44
CA LEU A 181 -6.14 -26.66 -9.16
C LEU A 181 -4.77 -26.01 -9.34
N ARG A 182 -4.00 -26.48 -10.32
CA ARG A 182 -2.68 -25.89 -10.63
C ARG A 182 -2.81 -24.45 -11.13
N ALA A 183 -3.85 -24.13 -11.90
CA ALA A 183 -4.10 -22.76 -12.33
C ALA A 183 -4.46 -21.85 -11.15
N ALA A 184 -5.28 -22.32 -10.20
CA ALA A 184 -5.61 -21.58 -9.00
C ALA A 184 -4.39 -21.33 -8.09
N ALA A 185 -3.53 -22.34 -7.90
CA ALA A 185 -2.27 -22.18 -7.15
C ALA A 185 -1.35 -21.14 -7.79
N ARG A 186 -1.17 -21.17 -9.12
CA ARG A 186 -0.42 -20.14 -9.85
C ARG A 186 -1.02 -18.74 -9.69
N ASN A 187 -2.33 -18.59 -9.82
CA ASN A 187 -2.99 -17.29 -9.62
C ASN A 187 -2.77 -16.78 -8.19
N PHE A 188 -2.82 -17.66 -7.20
CA PHE A 188 -2.51 -17.32 -5.82
C PHE A 188 -1.07 -16.85 -5.64
N ASP A 189 -0.10 -17.58 -6.18
CA ASP A 189 1.33 -17.24 -6.06
C ASP A 189 1.66 -15.94 -6.80
N ASP A 190 1.05 -15.74 -7.97
CA ASP A 190 1.20 -14.53 -8.77
C ASP A 190 0.74 -13.28 -8.03
N VAL A 191 -0.37 -13.39 -7.31
CA VAL A 191 -0.93 -12.31 -6.49
C VAL A 191 -0.14 -12.11 -5.20
N THR A 192 0.26 -13.20 -4.56
CA THR A 192 0.86 -13.17 -3.22
C THR A 192 2.35 -12.84 -3.25
N TYR A 193 3.07 -13.39 -4.24
CA TYR A 193 4.53 -13.30 -4.37
C TYR A 193 4.97 -12.69 -5.70
N GLY A 194 4.18 -12.84 -6.76
CA GLY A 194 4.53 -12.38 -8.11
C GLY A 194 4.23 -10.90 -8.40
N GLY A 195 3.65 -10.17 -7.45
CA GLY A 195 3.31 -8.74 -7.60
C GLY A 195 2.23 -8.46 -8.66
N ARG A 196 1.52 -9.49 -9.13
CA ARG A 196 0.42 -9.33 -10.09
C ARG A 196 -0.88 -8.97 -9.37
N THR A 197 -1.73 -8.21 -10.04
CA THR A 197 -3.08 -7.88 -9.55
C THR A 197 -4.09 -8.85 -10.14
N ALA A 198 -4.87 -9.51 -9.30
CA ALA A 198 -6.07 -10.22 -9.70
C ALA A 198 -7.17 -9.24 -10.11
N ASP A 199 -8.02 -9.70 -11.01
CA ASP A 199 -9.25 -9.03 -11.40
C ASP A 199 -10.47 -9.88 -10.99
N GLN A 200 -11.66 -9.35 -11.29
CA GLN A 200 -12.92 -10.04 -11.02
C GLN A 200 -12.98 -11.40 -11.70
N GLN A 201 -12.47 -11.52 -12.93
CA GLN A 201 -12.52 -12.76 -13.70
C GLN A 201 -11.66 -13.87 -13.07
N THR A 202 -10.49 -13.50 -12.57
CA THR A 202 -9.60 -14.39 -11.82
C THR A 202 -10.31 -14.91 -10.57
N TYR A 203 -10.93 -14.02 -9.79
CA TYR A 203 -11.70 -14.41 -8.61
C TYR A 203 -12.86 -15.35 -8.96
N LEU A 204 -13.66 -15.03 -9.99
CA LEU A 204 -14.78 -15.88 -10.41
C LEU A 204 -14.33 -17.27 -10.87
N THR A 205 -13.18 -17.36 -11.53
CA THR A 205 -12.58 -18.64 -11.95
C THR A 205 -12.21 -19.50 -10.74
N VAL A 206 -11.57 -18.90 -9.73
CA VAL A 206 -11.19 -19.61 -8.49
C VAL A 206 -12.43 -19.97 -7.66
N GLN A 207 -13.43 -19.10 -7.62
CA GLN A 207 -14.72 -19.37 -6.95
C GLN A 207 -15.48 -20.52 -7.62
N ALA A 208 -15.51 -20.57 -8.95
CA ALA A 208 -16.14 -21.66 -9.68
C ALA A 208 -15.45 -23.00 -9.34
N LEU A 209 -14.12 -23.02 -9.34
CA LEU A 209 -13.35 -24.20 -8.94
C LEU A 209 -13.67 -24.65 -7.51
N ASP A 210 -13.71 -23.74 -6.53
CA ASP A 210 -14.08 -24.08 -5.14
C ASP A 210 -15.43 -24.81 -5.08
N ARG A 211 -16.43 -24.30 -5.81
CA ARG A 211 -17.76 -24.91 -5.85
C ARG A 211 -17.80 -26.25 -6.61
N ASP A 212 -17.00 -26.40 -7.65
CA ASP A 212 -16.88 -27.68 -8.36
C ASP A 212 -16.24 -28.73 -7.44
N LEU A 213 -15.20 -28.33 -6.69
CA LEU A 213 -14.52 -29.20 -5.73
C LEU A 213 -15.47 -29.67 -4.63
N GLU A 214 -16.33 -28.81 -4.07
CA GLU A 214 -17.34 -29.23 -3.06
C GLU A 214 -18.14 -30.47 -3.48
N ASN A 215 -18.49 -30.55 -4.77
CA ASN A 215 -19.31 -31.62 -5.32
C ASN A 215 -18.50 -32.75 -5.96
N ALA A 216 -17.19 -32.57 -6.14
CA ALA A 216 -16.33 -33.53 -6.82
C ALA A 216 -16.19 -34.83 -6.01
N LYS A 217 -16.38 -35.98 -6.65
CA LYS A 217 -16.17 -37.28 -6.01
C LYS A 217 -14.70 -37.70 -6.13
N PRO A 218 -14.00 -37.99 -5.02
CA PRO A 218 -12.62 -38.46 -5.08
C PRO A 218 -12.55 -39.85 -5.71
N LEU A 219 -11.51 -40.08 -6.51
CA LEU A 219 -11.15 -41.42 -6.90
C LEU A 219 -10.43 -42.06 -5.72
N LEU A 220 -11.19 -42.78 -4.88
CA LEU A 220 -10.60 -43.67 -3.91
C LEU A 220 -9.91 -44.78 -4.70
N THR A 221 -8.59 -44.68 -4.88
CA THR A 221 -7.81 -45.87 -5.23
C THR A 221 -7.99 -46.82 -4.07
N THR A 222 -8.91 -47.78 -4.22
CA THR A 222 -9.01 -48.94 -3.35
C THR A 222 -7.70 -49.71 -3.52
N ALA A 223 -6.68 -49.31 -2.77
CA ALA A 223 -5.51 -50.12 -2.56
C ALA A 223 -6.01 -51.36 -1.82
N VAL A 224 -6.37 -52.37 -2.59
CA VAL A 224 -6.56 -53.75 -2.16
C VAL A 224 -5.33 -54.10 -1.33
N ARG A 225 -5.48 -54.08 0.00
CA ARG A 225 -4.63 -54.86 0.90
C ARG A 225 -5.40 -56.12 1.27
N GLY A 226 -5.65 -56.95 0.25
CA GLY A 226 -5.56 -58.38 0.43
C GLY A 226 -4.08 -58.71 0.57
N ALA A 227 -3.61 -58.75 1.82
CA ALA A 227 -2.33 -59.33 2.22
C ALA A 227 -2.25 -59.32 3.76
N ALA A 228 -2.96 -60.28 4.37
CA ALA A 228 -2.55 -60.99 5.57
C ALA A 228 -3.51 -62.18 5.71
N GLU A 229 -3.18 -63.24 4.95
CA GLU A 229 -3.37 -64.61 5.41
C GLU A 229 -2.63 -64.83 6.74
#